data_AF-A0A6A7Z140-F1
#
_entry.id   AF-A0A6A7Z140-F1
#
_cell.length_a   1.000
_cell.length_b   1.000
_cell.length_c   1.000
_cell.angle_alpha   90.00
_cell.angle_beta   90.00
_cell.angle_gamma   90.00
#
_symmetry.space_group_name_H-M   'P 1'
#
loop_
_entity.id
_entity.type
_entity.pdbx_description
1 polymer ?
#
loop_
_entity_poly.entity_id
_entity_poly.type
_entity_poly.pdbx_seq_one_letter_code
_entity_poly.pdbx_strand_id
1 'polypeptide(L)'
;MALTKEMIWEAADELDADGTKPTLANVRKRLGGVGSFTTIQEAMSEWKNRKQQEAQPLIDPPPPALAQLLENFGADIWNLARVAADQALDG
;
A
#
# COMPACT_ATOMS: atom_id res chain seq x y z
N MET A 1 19.76 23.82 18.97
CA MET A 1 19.22 22.46 18.77
C MET A 1 19.43 22.11 17.32
N ALA A 2 20.15 21.03 17.00
CA ALA A 2 20.34 20.60 15.62
C ALA A 2 19.06 19.87 15.14
N LEU A 3 18.62 20.15 13.92
CA LEU A 3 17.52 19.42 13.31
C LEU A 3 17.96 17.98 13.04
N THR A 4 17.22 16.99 13.54
CA THR A 4 17.52 15.57 13.29
C THR A 4 16.65 15.01 12.16
N LYS A 5 17.11 13.90 11.56
CA LYS A 5 16.34 13.19 10.54
C LYS A 5 15.03 12.62 11.09
N GLU A 6 14.98 12.23 12.37
CA GLU A 6 13.74 11.72 12.97
C GLU A 6 12.66 12.81 12.99
N MET A 7 13.02 14.06 13.33
CA MET A 7 12.07 15.17 13.31
C MET A 7 11.50 15.42 11.91
N ILE A 8 12.34 15.27 10.87
CA ILE A 8 11.93 15.42 9.48
C ILE A 8 10.96 14.30 9.07
N TRP A 9 11.23 13.07 9.52
CA TRP A 9 10.35 11.92 9.28
C TRP A 9 9.02 12.06 10.00
N GLU A 10 9.03 12.44 11.26
CA GLU A 10 7.82 12.69 12.05
C GLU A 10 6.94 13.75 11.39
N ALA A 11 7.53 14.87 10.98
CA ALA A 11 6.81 15.91 10.24
C ALA A 11 6.27 15.41 8.89
N ALA A 12 6.98 14.51 8.20
CA ALA A 12 6.50 13.91 6.95
C ALA A 12 5.36 12.92 7.18
N ASP A 13 5.45 12.09 8.24
CA ASP A 13 4.41 11.14 8.65
C ASP A 13 3.13 11.86 9.10
N GLU A 14 3.25 12.95 9.86
CA GLU A 14 2.11 13.80 10.23
C GLU A 14 1.41 14.39 9.00
N LEU A 15 2.19 14.92 8.04
CA LEU A 15 1.63 15.46 6.81
C LEU A 15 0.91 14.36 5.99
N ASP A 16 1.51 13.18 5.88
CA ASP A 16 0.94 12.02 5.20
C ASP A 16 -0.37 11.55 5.88
N ALA A 17 -0.39 11.50 7.22
CA ALA A 17 -1.57 11.16 8.01
C ALA A 17 -2.69 12.21 7.90
N ASP A 18 -2.33 13.49 7.79
CA ASP A 18 -3.25 14.60 7.54
C ASP A 18 -3.76 14.63 6.07
N GLY A 19 -3.37 13.67 5.23
CA GLY A 19 -3.70 13.61 3.80
C GLY A 19 -3.03 14.70 2.96
N THR A 20 -2.05 15.40 3.54
CA THR A 20 -1.29 16.47 2.89
C THR A 20 0.00 15.92 2.31
N LYS A 21 0.30 16.23 1.05
CA LYS A 21 1.55 15.75 0.42
C LYS A 21 2.78 16.23 1.22
N PRO A 22 3.63 15.32 1.73
CA PRO A 22 4.85 15.68 2.48
C PRO A 22 5.93 16.18 1.50
N THR A 23 5.79 17.41 1.05
CA THR A 23 6.77 18.09 0.19
C THR A 23 7.87 18.73 1.04
N LEU A 24 9.06 18.96 0.45
CA LEU A 24 10.17 19.65 1.12
C LEU A 24 9.74 20.99 1.77
N ALA A 25 8.88 21.74 1.09
CA ALA A 25 8.36 23.01 1.58
C ALA A 25 7.39 22.82 2.77
N ASN A 26 6.48 21.83 2.69
CA ASN A 26 5.53 21.56 3.77
C ASN A 26 6.22 21.03 5.02
N VAL A 27 7.16 20.11 4.84
CA VAL A 27 7.96 19.56 5.95
C VAL A 27 8.79 20.67 6.60
N ARG A 28 9.46 21.51 5.80
CA ARG A 28 10.20 22.67 6.32
C ARG A 28 9.28 23.66 7.06
N LYS A 29 8.09 23.91 6.53
CA LYS A 29 7.09 24.79 7.16
C LYS A 29 6.62 24.22 8.50
N ARG A 30 6.37 22.91 8.57
CA ARG A 30 5.99 22.19 9.78
C ARG A 30 7.07 22.25 10.85
N LEU A 31 8.33 22.15 10.44
CA LEU A 31 9.50 22.28 11.30
C LEU A 31 9.83 23.72 11.72
N GLY A 32 9.05 24.73 11.30
CA GLY A 32 9.31 26.13 11.66
C GLY A 32 10.42 26.81 10.86
N GLY A 33 10.76 26.28 9.68
CA GLY A 33 11.70 26.92 8.74
C GLY A 33 13.17 26.55 8.94
N VAL A 34 13.50 25.75 9.96
CA VAL A 34 14.86 25.26 10.25
C VAL A 34 15.29 24.11 9.34
N GLY A 35 16.60 23.97 9.14
CA GLY A 35 17.21 22.96 8.27
C GLY A 35 17.42 23.45 6.84
N SER A 36 18.50 22.97 6.20
CA SER A 36 18.71 23.19 4.78
C SER A 36 17.81 22.28 3.96
N PHE A 37 17.45 22.71 2.75
CA PHE A 37 16.70 21.86 1.82
C PHE A 37 17.46 20.58 1.43
N THR A 38 18.79 20.61 1.43
CA THR A 38 19.61 19.44 1.13
C THR A 38 19.46 18.37 2.20
N THR A 39 19.54 18.73 3.48
CA THR A 39 19.34 17.80 4.61
C THR A 39 17.92 17.25 4.65
N ILE A 40 16.92 18.10 4.37
CA ILE A 40 15.52 17.66 4.31
C ILE A 40 15.30 16.70 3.14
N GLN A 41 15.96 16.92 1.99
CA GLN A 41 15.85 16.03 0.84
C GLN A 41 16.45 14.65 1.10
N GLU A 42 17.62 14.58 1.74
CA GLU A 42 18.25 13.31 2.13
C GLU A 42 17.32 12.52 3.07
N ALA A 43 16.85 13.16 4.14
CA ALA A 43 15.92 12.54 5.09
C ALA A 43 14.58 12.14 4.44
N MET A 44 14.03 12.96 3.54
CA MET A 44 12.80 12.63 2.81
C MET A 44 12.97 11.44 1.85
N SER A 45 14.15 11.26 1.28
CA SER A 45 14.46 10.11 0.42
C SER A 45 14.48 8.82 1.24
N GLU A 46 15.12 8.86 2.42
CA GLU A 46 15.09 7.75 3.38
C GLU A 46 13.66 7.45 3.87
N TRP A 47 12.88 8.49 4.20
CA TRP A 47 11.47 8.34 4.61
C TRP A 47 10.63 7.64 3.55
N LYS A 48 10.76 8.05 2.28
CA LYS A 48 10.06 7.40 1.16
C LYS A 48 10.47 5.95 0.98
N ASN A 49 11.77 5.65 1.11
CA ASN A 49 12.26 4.28 1.00
C ASN A 49 11.71 3.41 2.15
N ARG A 50 11.70 3.93 3.38
CA ARG A 50 11.09 3.26 4.54
C ARG A 50 9.60 2.99 4.31
N LYS A 51 8.85 4.02 3.90
CA LYS A 51 7.42 3.87 3.54
C LYS A 51 7.21 2.88 2.40
N GLN A 52 8.08 2.84 1.40
CA GLN A 52 8.01 1.85 0.32
C GLN A 52 8.36 0.43 0.77
N GLN A 53 9.25 0.27 1.74
CA GLN A 53 9.54 -1.03 2.35
C GLN A 53 8.41 -1.51 3.28
N GLU A 54 7.79 -0.58 4.03
CA GLU A 54 6.61 -0.86 4.86
C GLU A 54 5.36 -1.11 4.00
N ALA A 55 5.20 -0.37 2.90
CA ALA A 55 4.08 -0.47 1.98
C ALA A 55 4.31 -1.45 0.84
N GLN A 56 5.52 -2.03 0.71
CA GLN A 56 5.71 -3.27 -0.04
C GLN A 56 4.88 -4.28 0.71
N PRO A 57 3.70 -4.67 0.17
CA PRO A 57 3.01 -5.78 0.77
C PRO A 57 4.00 -6.93 0.62
N LEU A 58 4.24 -7.67 1.70
CA LEU A 58 4.49 -9.08 1.53
C LEU A 58 3.26 -9.62 0.80
N ILE A 59 3.21 -9.46 -0.53
CA ILE A 59 2.39 -10.30 -1.38
C ILE A 59 3.13 -11.62 -1.32
N ASP A 60 2.93 -12.34 -0.22
CA ASP A 60 3.13 -13.77 -0.26
C ASP A 60 2.31 -14.23 -1.46
N PRO A 61 2.94 -14.93 -2.42
CA PRO A 61 2.17 -15.48 -3.52
C PRO A 61 1.01 -16.26 -2.91
N PRO A 62 -0.23 -16.06 -3.39
CA PRO A 62 -1.38 -16.76 -2.85
C PRO A 62 -1.03 -18.25 -2.75
N PRO A 63 -1.30 -18.92 -1.61
CA PRO A 63 -0.93 -20.31 -1.44
C PRO A 63 -1.42 -21.11 -2.65
N PRO A 64 -0.62 -22.03 -3.21
CA PRO A 64 -1.03 -22.78 -4.41
C PRO A 64 -2.37 -23.52 -4.23
N ALA A 65 -2.74 -23.83 -2.98
CA ALA A 65 -4.04 -24.38 -2.63
C ALA A 65 -5.23 -23.46 -2.99
N LEU A 66 -5.04 -22.13 -2.99
CA LEU A 66 -6.09 -21.18 -3.35
C LEU A 66 -6.44 -21.25 -4.85
N ALA A 67 -5.44 -21.39 -5.72
CA ALA A 67 -5.66 -21.55 -7.15
C ALA A 67 -6.46 -22.83 -7.43
N GLN A 68 -6.08 -23.94 -6.79
CA GLN A 68 -6.79 -25.21 -6.93
C GLN A 68 -8.24 -25.13 -6.42
N LEU A 69 -8.47 -24.42 -5.32
CA LEU A 69 -9.82 -24.23 -4.77
C LEU A 69 -10.71 -23.44 -5.71
N LEU A 70 -10.18 -22.39 -6.35
CA LEU A 70 -10.91 -21.59 -7.33
C LEU A 70 -11.25 -22.38 -8.60
N GLU A 71 -10.34 -23.21 -9.08
CA GLU A 71 -10.60 -24.11 -10.22
C GLU A 71 -11.73 -25.09 -9.91
N ASN A 72 -11.67 -25.75 -8.74
CA ASN A 72 -12.70 -26.69 -8.31
C ASN A 72 -14.06 -26.00 -8.18
N PHE A 73 -14.09 -24.83 -7.54
CA PHE A 73 -15.31 -24.06 -7.37
C PHE A 73 -15.93 -23.60 -8.71
N GLY A 74 -15.09 -23.22 -9.67
CA GLY A 74 -15.54 -22.90 -11.03
C GLY A 74 -16.17 -24.11 -11.74
N ALA A 75 -15.58 -25.30 -11.59
CA ALA A 75 -16.12 -26.54 -12.14
C ALA A 75 -17.48 -26.91 -11.51
N ASP A 76 -17.61 -26.73 -10.19
CA ASP A 76 -18.86 -26.99 -9.47
C ASP A 76 -19.99 -26.06 -9.93
N ILE A 77 -19.72 -24.76 -10.08
CA ILE A 77 -20.69 -23.79 -10.61
C ILE A 77 -21.13 -24.18 -12.02
N TRP A 78 -20.18 -24.54 -12.89
CA TRP A 78 -20.48 -24.93 -14.26
C TRP A 78 -21.36 -26.17 -14.33
N ASN A 79 -21.05 -27.19 -13.52
CA ASN A 79 -21.85 -28.41 -13.44
C ASN A 79 -23.26 -28.11 -12.93
N LEU A 80 -23.39 -27.29 -11.89
CA LEU A 80 -24.69 -26.88 -11.37
C LEU A 80 -25.53 -26.14 -12.42
N ALA A 81 -24.91 -25.19 -13.12
CA ALA A 81 -25.57 -24.43 -14.19
C ALA A 81 -26.03 -25.36 -15.33
N ARG A 82 -25.21 -26.34 -15.70
CA ARG A 82 -25.53 -27.32 -16.74
C ARG A 82 -26.72 -28.21 -16.35
N VAL A 83 -26.71 -28.76 -15.14
CA VAL A 83 -27.82 -29.58 -14.64
C VAL A 83 -29.13 -28.78 -14.61
N ALA A 84 -29.07 -27.52 -14.14
CA ALA A 84 -30.24 -26.64 -14.15
C ALA A 84 -30.75 -26.36 -15.58
N ALA A 85 -29.84 -26.20 -16.54
CA ALA A 85 -30.21 -26.00 -17.95
C ALA A 85 -30.83 -27.25 -18.58
N ASP A 86 -30.26 -28.43 -18.32
CA ASP A 86 -30.78 -29.72 -18.83
C ASP A 86 -32.18 -29.99 -18.25
N GLN A 87 -32.39 -29.73 -16.95
CA GLN A 87 -33.72 -29.83 -16.32
C GLN A 87 -34.76 -28.88 -16.90
N ALA A 88 -34.35 -27.70 -17.38
CA ALA A 88 -35.24 -26.74 -18.01
C ALA A 88 -35.60 -27.11 -19.46
N LEU A 89 -34.83 -27.99 -20.11
CA LEU A 89 -35.07 -28.46 -21.48
C LEU A 89 -35.92 -29.75 -21.52
N ASP A 90 -35.88 -30.56 -20.46
CA ASP A 90 -36.60 -31.83 -20.35
C ASP A 90 -38.05 -31.70 -19.80
N GLY A 91 -38.51 -30.47 -19.50
CA GLY A 91 -39.86 -30.16 -18.99
C GLY A 91 -40.69 -29.33 -19.96
#